data_AF-A0A9X8YQ62-F1
#
_entry.id   AF-A0A9X8YQ62-F1
#
_cell.length_a   1.000
_cell.length_b   1.000
_cell.length_c   1.000
_cell.angle_alpha   90.00
_cell.angle_beta   90.00
_cell.angle_gamma   90.00
#
_symmetry.space_group_name_H-M   'P 1'
#
loop_
_entity.id
_entity.type
_entity.pdbx_description
1 polymer ?
#
loop_
_entity_poly.entity_id
_entity_poly.type
_entity_poly.pdbx_seq_one_letter_code
_entity_poly.pdbx_strand_id
1 'polypeptide(L)'
;MKALTIRPGKLTLAQLRDVYQHPVTLTLDDNAYAPIQQSVACVERIVEENRTTYGINTGFGLLASTRIARDDLENLQRSIVLSHAAGVGEPTDDNLVRLIMVLKINSLSRGFSGIRLEVIQALIALVNA
;
A
#
# COMPACT_ATOMS: atom_id res chain seq x y z
N MET A 1 -6.34 -19.84 13.77
CA MET A 1 -5.85 -18.89 12.74
C MET A 1 -4.85 -19.61 11.85
N LYS A 2 -4.97 -19.47 10.52
CA LYS A 2 -4.04 -20.12 9.57
C LYS A 2 -2.84 -19.20 9.33
N ALA A 3 -1.62 -19.71 9.47
CA ALA A 3 -0.42 -18.95 9.14
C ALA A 3 -0.26 -18.83 7.61
N LEU A 4 0.04 -17.64 7.12
CA LEU A 4 0.30 -17.37 5.71
C LEU A 4 1.47 -16.37 5.56
N THR A 5 2.56 -16.83 4.97
CA THR A 5 3.68 -15.96 4.59
C THR A 5 3.46 -15.41 3.18
N ILE A 6 3.42 -14.09 3.07
CA ILE A 6 3.28 -13.39 1.79
C ILE A 6 4.62 -13.44 1.07
N ARG A 7 4.65 -14.19 -0.05
CA ARG A 7 5.67 -14.09 -1.08
C ARG A 7 5.13 -13.17 -2.18
N PRO A 8 5.68 -11.96 -2.37
CA PRO A 8 5.08 -10.96 -3.25
C PRO A 8 4.82 -11.47 -4.67
N GLY A 9 3.59 -11.32 -5.14
CA GLY A 9 3.16 -11.75 -6.47
C GLY A 9 3.00 -13.26 -6.65
N LYS A 10 3.03 -14.05 -5.56
CA LYS A 10 2.91 -15.52 -5.60
C LYS A 10 1.65 -16.06 -4.89
N LEU A 11 0.72 -15.20 -4.49
CA LEU A 11 -0.55 -15.64 -3.93
C LEU A 11 -1.36 -16.46 -4.96
N THR A 12 -1.88 -17.58 -4.49
CA THR A 12 -2.74 -18.48 -5.26
C THR A 12 -4.22 -18.22 -4.96
N LEU A 13 -5.11 -18.58 -5.89
CA LEU A 13 -6.56 -18.47 -5.66
C LEU A 13 -7.04 -19.30 -4.46
N ALA A 14 -6.39 -20.44 -4.19
CA ALA A 14 -6.69 -21.25 -3.01
C ALA A 14 -6.37 -20.49 -1.71
N GLN A 15 -5.20 -19.86 -1.62
CA GLN A 15 -4.85 -19.02 -0.47
C GLN A 15 -5.77 -17.80 -0.32
N LEU A 16 -6.20 -17.17 -1.42
CA LEU A 16 -7.17 -16.07 -1.37
C LEU A 16 -8.53 -16.53 -0.85
N ARG A 17 -8.98 -17.71 -1.27
CA ARG A 17 -10.19 -18.33 -0.74
C ARG A 17 -10.07 -18.61 0.76
N ASP A 18 -8.92 -19.14 1.21
CA ASP A 18 -8.66 -19.36 2.63
C ASP A 18 -8.71 -18.05 3.43
N VAL A 19 -8.08 -16.99 2.92
CA VAL A 19 -8.08 -15.66 3.55
C VAL A 19 -9.50 -15.11 3.68
N TYR A 20 -10.35 -15.30 2.66
CA TYR A 20 -11.75 -14.88 2.71
C TYR A 20 -12.56 -15.70 3.72
N GLN A 21 -12.39 -17.03 3.73
CA GLN A 21 -13.22 -17.92 4.55
C GLN A 21 -12.80 -17.97 6.02
N HIS A 22 -11.53 -17.70 6.32
CA HIS A 22 -10.95 -17.93 7.65
C HIS A 22 -10.02 -16.79 8.09
N PRO A 23 -9.96 -16.49 9.40
CA PRO A 23 -8.92 -15.63 9.96
C PRO A 23 -7.51 -16.20 9.72
N VAL A 24 -6.58 -15.32 9.37
CA VAL A 24 -5.19 -15.65 9.06
C VAL A 24 -4.23 -14.85 9.92
N THR A 25 -3.05 -15.43 10.17
CA THR A 25 -1.90 -14.70 10.69
C THR A 25 -0.90 -14.53 9.56
N LEU A 26 -0.68 -13.30 9.14
CA LEU A 26 0.23 -12.92 8.07
C LEU A 26 1.65 -12.66 8.58
N THR A 27 2.62 -13.11 7.79
CA THR A 27 4.01 -12.65 7.82
C THR A 27 4.45 -12.25 6.41
N LEU A 28 5.52 -11.47 6.31
CA LEU A 28 6.12 -11.10 5.02
C LEU A 28 7.43 -11.88 4.84
N ASP A 29 7.65 -12.42 3.65
CA ASP A 29 8.92 -13.08 3.29
C ASP A 29 10.04 -12.03 3.23
N ASP A 30 11.17 -12.28 3.90
CA ASP A 30 12.27 -11.32 4.03
C ASP A 30 12.87 -10.89 2.68
N ASN A 31 12.71 -11.71 1.63
CA ASN A 31 13.11 -11.36 0.26
C ASN A 31 12.38 -10.12 -0.29
N ALA A 32 11.27 -9.69 0.34
CA ALA A 32 10.55 -8.49 -0.05
C ALA A 32 11.25 -7.19 0.39
N TYR A 33 12.08 -7.22 1.44
CA TYR A 33 12.58 -5.99 2.06
C TYR A 33 13.52 -5.19 1.15
N ALA A 34 14.48 -5.85 0.51
CA ALA A 34 15.42 -5.16 -0.38
C ALA A 34 14.71 -4.50 -1.59
N PRO A 35 13.80 -5.18 -2.33
CA PRO A 35 12.99 -4.53 -3.36
C PRO A 35 12.17 -3.34 -2.86
N ILE A 36 11.57 -3.43 -1.67
CA ILE A 36 10.81 -2.33 -1.06
C ILE A 36 11.72 -1.13 -0.81
N GLN A 37 12.88 -1.34 -0.19
CA GLN A 37 13.85 -0.29 0.10
C GLN A 37 14.37 0.39 -1.17
N GLN A 38 14.66 -0.39 -2.22
CA GLN A 38 15.06 0.15 -3.52
C GLN A 38 13.96 1.02 -4.15
N SER A 39 12.69 0.61 -3.98
CA SER A 39 11.53 1.39 -4.44
C SER A 39 11.43 2.74 -3.72
N VAL A 40 11.63 2.74 -2.41
CA VAL A 40 11.62 3.97 -1.58
C VAL A 40 12.75 4.91 -1.98
N ALA A 41 13.97 4.40 -2.10
CA ALA A 41 15.14 5.19 -2.52
C ALA A 41 14.94 5.84 -3.92
N CYS A 42 14.20 5.17 -4.81
CA CYS A 42 13.82 5.74 -6.10
C CYS A 42 12.91 6.98 -5.96
N VAL A 43 11.91 6.91 -5.07
CA VAL A 43 11.02 8.05 -4.78
C VAL A 43 11.79 9.20 -4.12
N GLU A 44 12.64 8.89 -3.14
CA GLU A 44 13.48 9.88 -2.46
C GLU A 44 14.36 10.64 -3.46
N ARG A 45 15.03 9.91 -4.35
CA ARG A 45 15.84 10.51 -5.41
C ARG A 45 15.03 11.36 -6.38
N ILE A 46 13.80 10.97 -6.74
CA ILE A 46 12.91 11.80 -7.57
C ILE A 46 12.60 13.15 -6.90
N VAL A 47 12.37 13.13 -5.58
CA VAL A 47 12.12 14.33 -4.78
C VAL A 47 13.37 15.20 -4.71
N GLU A 48 14.55 14.61 -4.50
CA GLU A 48 15.85 15.31 -4.47
C GLU A 48 16.22 15.93 -5.82
N GLU A 49 16.05 15.19 -6.92
CA GLU A 49 16.26 15.65 -8.30
C GLU A 49 15.19 16.69 -8.73
N ASN A 50 14.18 16.93 -7.89
CA ASN A 50 13.09 17.88 -8.11
C ASN A 50 12.30 17.63 -9.41
N ARG A 51 12.29 16.38 -9.88
CA ARG A 51 11.64 15.94 -11.12
C ARG A 51 10.15 15.89 -10.94
N THR A 52 9.40 16.53 -11.84
CA THR A 52 7.93 16.51 -11.84
C THR A 52 7.42 15.09 -12.09
N THR A 53 6.78 14.49 -11.09
CA THR A 53 6.30 13.11 -11.12
C THR A 53 4.92 13.00 -10.46
N TYR A 54 3.99 12.37 -11.17
CA TYR A 54 2.59 12.27 -10.77
C TYR A 54 2.42 11.63 -9.39
N GLY A 55 1.65 12.28 -8.51
CA GLY A 55 1.32 11.77 -7.17
C GLY A 55 2.48 11.80 -6.17
N ILE A 56 3.67 12.26 -6.60
CA ILE A 56 4.83 12.54 -5.73
C ILE A 56 4.89 14.04 -5.44
N ASN A 57 4.98 14.87 -6.47
CA ASN A 57 5.07 16.33 -6.35
C ASN A 57 4.15 17.08 -7.33
N THR A 58 3.05 16.42 -7.71
CA THR A 58 1.94 17.04 -8.44
C THR A 58 0.64 16.83 -7.70
N GLY A 59 -0.40 17.58 -8.08
CA GLY A 59 -1.76 17.24 -7.72
C GLY A 59 -2.22 15.90 -8.35
N PHE A 60 -3.46 15.52 -8.04
CA PHE A 60 -4.09 14.28 -8.51
C PHE A 60 -5.24 14.59 -9.49
N GLY A 61 -5.55 13.66 -10.39
CA GLY A 61 -6.66 13.81 -11.34
C GLY A 61 -6.52 15.07 -12.21
N LEU A 62 -7.50 15.97 -12.15
CA LEU A 62 -7.48 17.23 -12.91
C LEU A 62 -6.26 18.12 -12.59
N LEU A 63 -5.70 17.99 -11.39
CA LEU A 63 -4.54 18.75 -10.93
C LEU A 63 -3.21 18.04 -11.20
N ALA A 64 -3.18 16.99 -12.03
CA ALA A 64 -1.97 16.23 -12.36
C ALA A 64 -0.83 17.08 -12.95
N SER A 65 -1.16 18.19 -13.62
CA SER A 65 -0.19 19.14 -14.18
C SER A 65 0.23 20.24 -13.20
N THR A 66 -0.41 20.33 -12.03
CA THR A 66 -0.09 21.32 -11.00
C THR A 66 1.02 20.80 -10.11
N ARG A 67 2.15 21.49 -10.09
CA ARG A 67 3.28 21.16 -9.23
C ARG A 67 3.03 21.60 -7.78
N ILE A 68 3.45 20.78 -6.83
CA ILE A 68 3.32 21.03 -5.39
C ILE A 68 4.71 21.25 -4.79
N ALA A 69 4.83 22.21 -3.88
CA ALA A 69 6.09 22.49 -3.19
C ALA A 69 6.46 21.34 -2.24
N ARG A 70 7.76 21.18 -1.98
CA ARG A 70 8.28 20.10 -1.12
C ARG A 70 7.66 20.14 0.29
N ASP A 71 7.52 21.34 0.84
CA ASP A 71 7.01 21.56 2.20
C ASP A 71 5.51 21.24 2.33
N ASP A 72 4.80 21.16 1.20
CA ASP A 72 3.38 20.82 1.15
C ASP A 72 3.12 19.34 0.87
N LEU A 73 4.15 18.53 0.61
CA LEU A 73 3.95 17.13 0.18
C LEU A 73 3.29 16.27 1.27
N GLU A 74 3.61 16.50 2.54
CA GLU A 74 2.95 15.79 3.64
C GLU A 74 1.44 16.12 3.69
N ASN A 75 1.11 17.41 3.58
CA ASN A 75 -0.27 17.88 3.54
C ASN A 75 -1.02 17.34 2.31
N LEU A 76 -0.35 17.26 1.17
CA LEU A 76 -0.89 16.67 -0.06
C LEU A 76 -1.26 15.20 0.15
N GLN A 77 -0.37 14.39 0.73
CA GLN A 77 -0.62 12.96 0.98
C GLN A 77 -1.70 12.74 2.06
N ARG A 78 -1.83 13.64 3.05
CA ARG A 78 -2.96 13.61 3.98
C ARG A 78 -4.28 13.95 3.29
N SER A 79 -4.29 15.01 2.48
CA SER A 79 -5.49 15.52 1.82
C SER A 79 -6.06 14.55 0.80
N ILE A 80 -5.21 13.79 0.09
CA ILE A 80 -5.69 12.79 -0.87
C ILE A 80 -6.48 11.68 -0.19
N VAL A 81 -6.03 11.21 0.98
CA VAL A 81 -6.77 10.20 1.75
C VAL A 81 -8.13 10.75 2.19
N LEU A 82 -8.15 11.96 2.74
CA LEU A 82 -9.39 12.59 3.24
C LEU A 82 -10.39 12.86 2.11
N SER A 83 -9.93 13.38 0.97
CA SER A 83 -10.80 13.66 -0.18
C SER A 83 -11.35 12.40 -0.86
N HIS A 84 -10.64 11.27 -0.76
CA HIS A 84 -11.03 10.00 -1.40
C HIS A 84 -11.76 9.05 -0.45
N ALA A 85 -11.83 9.36 0.84
CA ALA A 85 -12.65 8.65 1.82
C ALA A 85 -14.15 8.98 1.66
N ALA A 86 -14.68 8.72 0.46
CA ALA A 86 -16.04 9.06 0.02
C ALA A 86 -16.93 7.82 -0.17
N GLY A 87 -16.61 6.71 0.51
CA GLY A 87 -17.44 5.51 0.50
C GLY A 87 -18.80 5.79 1.16
N VAL A 88 -19.88 5.26 0.58
CA VAL A 88 -21.26 5.40 1.06
C VAL A 88 -21.96 4.04 1.10
N GLY A 89 -23.04 3.95 1.87
CA GLY A 89 -23.81 2.72 2.05
C GLY A 89 -23.28 1.84 3.19
N GLU A 90 -23.66 0.57 3.17
CA GLU A 90 -23.30 -0.38 4.22
C GLU A 90 -21.80 -0.71 4.22
N PRO A 91 -21.18 -0.88 5.40
CA PRO A 91 -19.81 -1.37 5.51
C PRO A 91 -19.63 -2.70 4.79
N THR A 92 -18.45 -2.86 4.18
CA THR A 92 -18.03 -4.15 3.63
C THR A 92 -17.78 -5.15 4.77
N ASP A 93 -18.13 -6.42 4.56
CA ASP A 93 -17.91 -7.47 5.56
C ASP A 93 -16.42 -7.69 5.88
N ASP A 94 -16.14 -8.04 7.14
CA ASP A 94 -14.76 -8.18 7.65
C ASP A 94 -13.90 -9.17 6.85
N ASN A 95 -14.53 -10.20 6.27
CA ASN A 95 -13.84 -11.21 5.46
C ASN A 95 -13.34 -10.61 4.14
N LEU A 96 -14.17 -9.81 3.48
CA LEU A 96 -13.80 -9.08 2.28
C LEU A 96 -12.81 -7.96 2.57
N VAL A 97 -12.96 -7.22 3.69
CA VAL A 97 -11.98 -6.21 4.12
C VAL A 97 -10.61 -6.85 4.35
N ARG A 98 -10.54 -8.00 5.06
CA ARG A 98 -9.31 -8.77 5.25
C ARG A 98 -8.69 -9.18 3.92
N LEU A 99 -9.49 -9.70 2.98
CA LEU A 99 -9.02 -10.07 1.65
C LEU A 99 -8.43 -8.87 0.89
N ILE A 100 -9.09 -7.71 0.92
CA ILE A 100 -8.59 -6.47 0.31
C ILE A 100 -7.23 -6.08 0.89
N MET A 101 -7.08 -6.11 2.22
CA MET A 101 -5.83 -5.80 2.89
C MET A 101 -4.70 -6.77 2.48
N VAL A 102 -4.97 -8.08 2.47
CA VAL A 102 -3.98 -9.10 2.04
C VAL A 102 -3.55 -8.89 0.59
N LEU A 103 -4.49 -8.57 -0.31
CA LEU A 103 -4.18 -8.27 -1.70
C LEU A 103 -3.32 -7.00 -1.84
N LYS A 104 -3.61 -5.96 -1.06
CA LYS A 104 -2.79 -4.74 -1.02
C LYS A 104 -1.39 -5.02 -0.50
N ILE A 105 -1.25 -5.73 0.62
CA ILE A 105 0.06 -6.14 1.17
C ILE A 105 0.87 -6.90 0.12
N ASN A 106 0.28 -7.90 -0.55
CA ASN A 106 0.95 -8.68 -1.59
C ASN A 106 1.38 -7.83 -2.79
N SER A 107 0.57 -6.86 -3.21
CA SER A 107 0.92 -5.97 -4.33
C SER A 107 2.03 -4.97 -3.96
N LEU A 108 1.87 -4.28 -2.83
CA LEU A 108 2.79 -3.27 -2.32
C LEU A 108 4.19 -3.85 -2.03
N SER A 109 4.23 -5.08 -1.53
CA SER A 109 5.48 -5.76 -1.19
C SER A 109 6.32 -6.19 -2.41
N ARG A 110 5.83 -5.98 -3.64
CA ARG A 110 6.60 -6.31 -4.87
C ARG A 110 7.75 -5.34 -5.16
N GLY A 111 7.84 -4.20 -4.46
CA GLY A 111 8.94 -3.25 -4.63
C GLY A 111 8.77 -2.27 -5.81
N PHE A 112 7.55 -2.04 -6.29
CA PHE A 112 7.28 -1.11 -7.41
C PHE A 112 6.41 0.09 -7.02
N SER A 113 6.09 0.27 -5.74
CA SER A 113 5.12 1.26 -5.27
C SER A 113 5.73 2.46 -4.55
N GLY A 114 7.04 2.43 -4.22
CA GLY A 114 7.67 3.50 -3.45
C GLY A 114 7.14 3.65 -2.02
N ILE A 115 6.38 2.68 -1.52
CA ILE A 115 5.79 2.71 -0.19
C ILE A 115 6.80 2.28 0.87
N ARG A 116 6.77 2.93 2.03
CA ARG A 116 7.64 2.59 3.16
C ARG A 116 7.20 1.27 3.81
N LEU A 117 8.19 0.48 4.25
CA LEU A 117 7.97 -0.83 4.89
C LEU A 117 7.04 -0.75 6.10
N GLU A 118 7.16 0.30 6.91
CA GLU A 118 6.32 0.53 8.09
C GLU A 118 4.81 0.56 7.77
N VAL A 119 4.42 1.03 6.57
CA VAL A 119 3.01 1.08 6.17
C VAL A 119 2.52 -0.33 5.82
N ILE A 120 3.36 -1.13 5.16
CA ILE A 120 3.06 -2.54 4.91
C ILE A 120 2.95 -3.31 6.23
N GLN A 121 3.85 -3.04 7.18
CA GLN A 121 3.82 -3.65 8.51
C GLN A 121 2.58 -3.24 9.31
N ALA A 122 2.14 -1.99 9.22
CA ALA A 122 0.89 -1.53 9.83
C ALA A 122 -0.33 -2.27 9.26
N LEU A 123 -0.38 -2.48 7.94
CA LEU A 123 -1.44 -3.30 7.32
C LEU A 123 -1.40 -4.76 7.78
N ILE A 124 -0.21 -5.35 7.91
CA ILE A 124 -0.04 -6.71 8.45
C ILE A 124 -0.54 -6.77 9.90
N ALA A 125 -0.21 -5.78 10.72
CA ALA A 125 -0.69 -5.69 12.10
C ALA A 125 -2.21 -5.62 12.18
N LEU A 126 -2.87 -4.86 11.29
CA LEU A 126 -4.33 -4.81 11.21
C LEU A 126 -4.97 -6.15 10.82
N VAL A 127 -4.34 -6.91 9.91
CA VAL A 127 -4.83 -8.24 9.53
C VAL A 127 -4.67 -9.27 10.67
N ASN A 128 -3.65 -9.10 11.50
CA ASN A 128 -3.30 -10.01 12.59
C ASN A 128 -4.01 -9.70 13.92
N ALA A 129 -4.75 -8.59 13.99
CA ALA A 129 -5.44 -8.11 15.19
C ALA A 129 -6.72 -8.90 15.50
#